data_AF-A0A3Q0JC96-F1
#
_entry.id   AF-A0A3Q0JC96-F1
#
_cell.length_a   1.000
_cell.length_b   1.000
_cell.length_c   1.000
_cell.angle_alpha   90.00
_cell.angle_beta   90.00
_cell.angle_gamma   90.00
#
_symmetry.space_group_name_H-M   'P 1'
#
loop_
_entity.id
_entity.type
_entity.pdbx_description
1 polymer ?
#
loop_
_entity_poly.entity_id
_entity_poly.type
_entity_poly.pdbx_seq_one_letter_code
_entity_poly.pdbx_strand_id
1 'polypeptide(L)'
;MVTQPRRISAIAIAERVAQERDEQCGRPGSSVGYQIRLEKELPRKRGSILYCTAGILPEVMQSDPILSGVSHIVMDEIHERSMISDFLLAILKDVTDKRKDLKLILMSATLNAEKFSQFFGGAPILHIPGFTYPVQEYYLEDVLNMTRFRPRGNNNNYNRNQRGGRGGGRGGRGGFGGGRAANRDVSDDLPNIIEPYIRTLKRSETQQYPNDQQHT
;
A
#
# COMPACT_ATOMS: atom_id res chain seq x y z
N MET A 1 6.25 -3.80 13.79
CA MET A 1 6.04 -2.87 12.65
C MET A 1 4.66 -3.14 12.08
N VAL A 2 3.94 -2.10 11.67
CA VAL A 2 2.60 -2.19 11.08
C VAL A 2 2.63 -1.50 9.72
N THR A 3 2.37 -2.21 8.64
CA THR A 3 2.34 -1.62 7.30
C THR A 3 0.95 -1.08 6.97
N GLN A 4 0.91 0.05 6.28
CA GLN A 4 -0.29 0.72 5.79
C GLN A 4 -0.18 0.96 4.28
N PRO A 5 -1.30 0.87 3.52
CA PRO A 5 -1.27 1.09 2.07
C PRO A 5 -1.02 2.56 1.72
N ARG A 6 -1.45 3.49 2.58
CA ARG A 6 -1.42 4.94 2.32
C ARG A 6 -0.56 5.67 3.35
N ARG A 7 0.16 6.69 2.89
CA ARG A 7 0.98 7.57 3.74
C ARG A 7 0.17 8.23 4.85
N ILE A 8 -0.99 8.79 4.48
CA ILE A 8 -1.87 9.47 5.42
C ILE A 8 -2.38 8.52 6.52
N SER A 9 -2.64 7.25 6.19
CA SER A 9 -3.04 6.23 7.16
C SER A 9 -1.91 5.94 8.15
N ALA A 10 -0.67 5.77 7.67
CA ALA A 10 0.47 5.52 8.54
C ALA A 10 0.70 6.66 9.56
N ILE A 11 0.61 7.92 9.11
CA ILE A 11 0.75 9.09 9.99
C ILE A 11 -0.42 9.17 10.96
N ALA A 12 -1.66 9.21 10.45
CA ALA A 12 -2.84 9.47 11.25
C ALA A 12 -3.06 8.38 12.32
N ILE A 13 -2.80 7.10 11.98
CA ILE A 13 -2.93 6.01 12.95
C ILE A 13 -1.80 6.08 13.99
N ALA A 14 -0.57 6.39 13.60
CA ALA A 14 0.52 6.55 14.56
C ALA A 14 0.25 7.68 15.56
N GLU A 15 -0.20 8.84 15.07
CA GLU A 15 -0.58 9.97 15.91
C GLU A 15 -1.75 9.61 16.82
N ARG A 16 -2.78 8.97 16.28
CA ARG A 16 -3.96 8.54 17.05
C ARG A 16 -3.58 7.57 18.16
N VAL A 17 -2.77 6.56 17.86
CA VAL A 17 -2.34 5.55 18.83
C VAL A 17 -1.38 6.13 19.86
N ALA A 18 -0.55 7.12 19.49
CA ALA A 18 0.25 7.86 20.47
C ALA A 18 -0.65 8.65 21.44
N GLN A 19 -1.66 9.35 20.92
CA GLN A 19 -2.63 10.10 21.74
C GLN A 19 -3.41 9.19 22.69
N GLU A 20 -3.86 8.02 22.23
CA GLU A 20 -4.53 7.03 23.08
C GLU A 20 -3.63 6.46 24.19
N ARG A 21 -2.31 6.64 24.07
CA ARG A 21 -1.31 6.25 25.05
C ARG A 21 -0.79 7.42 25.89
N ASP A 22 -1.39 8.61 25.75
CA ASP A 22 -0.96 9.85 26.38
C ASP A 22 0.50 10.22 26.06
N GLU A 23 0.92 9.93 24.82
CA GLU A 23 2.26 10.21 24.31
C GLU A 23 2.20 11.11 23.06
N GLN A 24 3.29 11.83 22.80
CA GLN A 24 3.50 12.50 21.52
C GLN A 24 4.26 11.56 20.56
N CYS A 25 3.70 11.35 19.37
CA CYS A 25 4.29 10.50 18.33
C CYS A 25 5.73 10.95 17.98
N GLY A 26 6.67 10.00 17.92
CA GLY A 26 8.05 10.25 17.48
C GLY A 26 8.96 11.02 18.44
N ARG A 27 8.43 11.56 19.55
CA ARG A 27 9.26 12.24 20.55
C ARG A 27 10.28 11.26 21.18
N PRO A 28 11.44 11.74 21.64
CA PRO A 28 12.38 10.90 22.37
C PRO A 28 11.72 10.15 23.52
N GLY A 29 11.78 8.82 23.49
CA GLY A 29 11.17 7.95 24.50
C GLY A 29 9.73 7.47 24.19
N SER A 30 9.06 8.06 23.20
CA SER A 30 7.71 7.65 22.77
C SER A 30 7.68 6.19 22.31
N SER A 31 6.56 5.51 22.59
CA SER A 31 6.32 4.13 22.22
C SER A 31 5.86 3.98 20.77
N VAL A 32 5.32 5.03 20.17
CA VAL A 32 4.69 5.00 18.84
C VAL A 32 5.35 6.01 17.92
N GLY A 33 5.56 5.60 16.68
CA GLY A 33 6.08 6.45 15.62
C GLY A 33 5.67 5.98 14.24
N TYR A 34 6.06 6.73 13.22
CA TYR A 34 5.87 6.35 11.84
C TYR A 34 7.11 6.55 10.98
N GLN A 35 7.16 5.83 9.87
CA GLN A 35 8.14 6.01 8.81
C GLN A 35 7.49 5.89 7.44
N ILE A 36 7.65 6.91 6.62
CA ILE A 36 7.22 6.94 5.23
C ILE A 36 8.37 7.45 4.36
N ARG A 37 8.19 7.46 3.03
CA ARG A 37 9.24 7.94 2.13
C ARG A 37 9.55 9.42 2.46
N LEU A 38 10.83 9.70 2.71
CA LEU A 38 11.40 11.02 3.04
C LEU A 38 11.02 11.64 4.40
N GLU A 39 10.20 10.97 5.21
CA GLU A 39 9.70 11.54 6.46
C GLU A 39 9.57 10.45 7.53
N LYS A 40 10.09 10.73 8.73
CA LYS A 40 10.06 9.77 9.83
C LYS A 40 10.03 10.45 11.19
N GLU A 41 9.22 9.89 12.06
CA GLU A 41 9.09 10.25 13.47
C GLU A 41 9.19 8.93 14.24
N LEU A 42 10.41 8.55 14.62
CA LEU A 42 10.73 7.20 15.07
C LEU A 42 10.43 7.00 16.56
N PRO A 43 9.86 5.85 16.96
CA PRO A 43 9.68 5.54 18.37
C PRO A 43 11.00 5.12 19.02
N ARG A 44 10.98 4.89 20.34
CA ARG A 44 12.08 4.28 21.08
C ARG A 44 12.47 2.91 20.52
N LYS A 45 13.71 2.48 20.81
CA LYS A 45 14.30 1.25 20.24
C LYS A 45 13.62 -0.07 20.62
N ARG A 46 12.99 -0.16 21.80
CA ARG A 46 12.39 -1.40 22.31
C ARG A 46 10.99 -1.15 22.87
N GLY A 47 10.12 -2.16 22.76
CA GLY A 47 8.74 -2.07 23.25
C GLY A 47 7.97 -0.95 22.57
N SER A 48 8.07 -0.90 21.24
CA SER A 48 7.56 0.19 20.41
C SER A 48 6.79 -0.31 19.18
N ILE A 49 5.96 0.57 18.64
CA ILE A 49 5.15 0.36 17.44
C ILE A 49 5.61 1.38 16.40
N LEU A 50 6.02 0.87 15.24
CA LEU A 50 6.34 1.69 14.07
C LEU A 50 5.30 1.41 12.99
N TYR A 51 4.51 2.42 12.64
CA TYR A 51 3.64 2.40 11.47
C TYR A 51 4.45 2.82 10.24
N CYS A 52 4.28 2.16 9.11
CA CYS A 52 4.98 2.54 7.90
C CYS A 52 4.15 2.27 6.66
N THR A 53 4.46 2.95 5.55
CA THR A 53 3.90 2.54 4.27
C THR A 53 4.51 1.21 3.82
N ALA A 54 3.74 0.38 3.11
CA ALA A 54 4.20 -0.92 2.61
C ALA A 54 5.58 -0.84 1.90
N GLY A 55 5.83 0.21 1.11
CA GLY A 55 7.10 0.41 0.41
C GLY A 55 8.35 0.62 1.29
N ILE A 56 8.19 0.89 2.60
CA ILE A 56 9.32 1.01 3.54
C ILE A 56 9.87 -0.35 3.93
N LEU A 57 9.03 -1.38 4.01
CA LEU A 57 9.47 -2.69 4.47
C LEU A 57 10.52 -3.31 3.53
N PRO A 58 10.37 -3.30 2.19
CA PRO A 58 11.42 -3.76 1.29
C PRO A 58 12.73 -2.98 1.40
N GLU A 59 12.66 -1.66 1.62
CA GLU A 59 13.86 -0.83 1.83
C GLU A 59 14.64 -1.25 3.08
N VAL A 60 13.94 -1.52 4.19
CA VAL A 60 14.55 -2.07 5.40
C VAL A 60 15.17 -3.44 5.13
N MET A 61 14.47 -4.30 4.38
CA MET A 61 14.94 -5.66 4.05
C MET A 61 16.17 -5.68 3.13
N GLN A 62 16.44 -4.63 2.37
CA GLN A 62 17.70 -4.53 1.63
C GLN A 62 18.91 -4.44 2.57
N SER A 63 18.74 -3.75 3.70
CA SER A 63 19.79 -3.59 4.71
C SER A 63 19.83 -4.74 5.72
N ASP A 64 18.66 -5.29 6.08
CA ASP A 64 18.49 -6.41 7.01
C ASP A 64 17.45 -7.40 6.46
N PRO A 65 17.86 -8.35 5.59
CA PRO A 65 16.94 -9.27 4.92
C PRO A 65 16.13 -10.18 5.85
N ILE A 66 16.60 -10.38 7.09
CA ILE A 66 15.95 -11.23 8.09
C ILE A 66 15.14 -10.44 9.12
N LEU A 67 15.13 -9.10 9.00
CA LEU A 67 14.42 -8.19 9.91
C LEU A 67 14.76 -8.48 11.38
N SER A 68 16.04 -8.61 11.70
CA SER A 68 16.57 -9.02 13.00
C SER A 68 16.09 -8.14 14.17
N GLY A 69 15.83 -6.85 13.91
CA GLY A 69 15.31 -5.90 14.89
C GLY A 69 13.79 -5.93 15.10
N VAL A 70 13.06 -6.78 14.38
CA VAL A 70 11.59 -6.81 14.35
C VAL A 70 11.10 -8.12 14.95
N SER A 71 10.23 -8.02 15.96
CA SER A 71 9.59 -9.19 16.57
C SER A 71 8.24 -9.53 15.95
N HIS A 72 7.49 -8.50 15.52
CA HIS A 72 6.15 -8.63 14.96
C HIS A 72 6.00 -7.74 13.73
N ILE A 73 5.43 -8.31 12.68
CA ILE A 73 4.99 -7.59 11.47
C ILE A 73 3.49 -7.74 11.36
N VAL A 74 2.80 -6.63 11.23
CA VAL A 74 1.37 -6.59 10.96
C VAL A 74 1.20 -6.01 9.55
N MET A 75 0.67 -6.80 8.63
CA MET A 75 0.26 -6.32 7.33
C MET A 75 -1.22 -5.95 7.38
N ASP A 76 -1.49 -4.64 7.40
CA ASP A 76 -2.84 -4.12 7.38
C ASP A 76 -3.35 -3.90 5.95
N GLU A 77 -4.67 -3.93 5.78
CA GLU A 77 -5.37 -3.69 4.53
C GLU A 77 -4.86 -4.50 3.33
N ILE A 78 -4.46 -5.77 3.57
CA ILE A 78 -3.98 -6.66 2.50
C ILE A 78 -5.03 -6.93 1.41
N HIS A 79 -6.28 -6.56 1.69
CA HIS A 79 -7.40 -6.66 0.76
C HIS A 79 -7.31 -5.67 -0.42
N GLU A 80 -6.51 -4.61 -0.31
CA GLU A 80 -6.29 -3.65 -1.42
C GLU A 80 -5.47 -4.25 -2.57
N ARG A 81 -4.91 -5.47 -2.41
CA ARG A 81 -4.18 -6.25 -3.42
C ARG A 81 -3.19 -5.44 -4.27
N SER A 82 -2.44 -4.56 -3.63
CA SER A 82 -1.36 -3.83 -4.31
C SER A 82 -0.20 -4.78 -4.67
N MET A 83 0.49 -4.51 -5.77
CA MET A 83 1.67 -5.31 -6.18
C MET A 83 2.73 -5.39 -5.07
N ILE A 84 2.94 -4.30 -4.33
CA ILE A 84 3.88 -4.25 -3.22
C ILE A 84 3.44 -5.16 -2.08
N SER A 85 2.14 -5.18 -1.75
CA SER A 85 1.61 -6.07 -0.70
C SER A 85 1.75 -7.54 -1.08
N ASP A 86 1.35 -7.92 -2.31
CA ASP A 86 1.47 -9.30 -2.80
C ASP A 86 2.95 -9.76 -2.83
N PHE A 87 3.86 -8.88 -3.24
CA PHE A 87 5.30 -9.13 -3.19
C PHE A 87 5.82 -9.31 -1.76
N LEU A 88 5.39 -8.45 -0.83
CA LEU A 88 5.76 -8.57 0.58
C LEU A 88 5.25 -9.88 1.20
N LEU A 89 4.04 -10.32 0.86
CA LEU A 89 3.52 -11.60 1.35
C LEU A 89 4.38 -12.78 0.91
N ALA A 90 4.86 -12.78 -0.34
CA ALA A 90 5.76 -13.81 -0.85
C ALA A 90 7.09 -13.82 -0.08
N ILE A 91 7.72 -12.65 0.09
CA ILE A 91 8.98 -12.53 0.84
C ILE A 91 8.80 -12.94 2.31
N LEU A 92 7.75 -12.44 2.95
CA LEU A 92 7.53 -12.65 4.38
C LEU A 92 7.22 -14.12 4.68
N LYS A 93 6.61 -14.85 3.76
CA LYS A 93 6.47 -16.31 3.86
C LYS A 93 7.84 -16.97 4.02
N ASP A 94 8.77 -16.70 3.11
CA ASP A 94 10.13 -17.25 3.15
C ASP A 94 10.89 -16.83 4.42
N VAL A 95 10.69 -15.59 4.87
CA VAL A 95 11.31 -15.10 6.11
C VAL A 95 10.74 -15.81 7.34
N THR A 96 9.42 -15.96 7.44
CA THR A 96 8.78 -16.68 8.55
C THR A 96 9.12 -18.17 8.58
N ASP A 97 9.48 -18.75 7.43
CA ASP A 97 10.00 -20.11 7.38
C ASP A 97 11.38 -20.25 8.01
N LYS A 98 12.23 -19.23 7.89
CA LYS A 98 13.57 -19.18 8.49
C LYS A 98 13.59 -18.63 9.93
N ARG A 99 12.71 -17.68 10.25
CA ARG A 99 12.62 -16.96 11.53
C ARG A 99 11.35 -17.35 12.27
N LYS A 100 11.40 -18.48 12.99
CA LYS A 100 10.24 -18.98 13.77
C LYS A 100 9.87 -18.10 14.97
N ASP A 101 10.77 -17.21 15.38
CA ASP A 101 10.54 -16.20 16.41
C ASP A 101 9.78 -14.96 15.89
N LEU A 102 9.83 -14.68 14.59
CA LEU A 102 9.08 -13.59 13.96
C LEU A 102 7.60 -13.93 13.87
N LYS A 103 6.74 -13.02 14.35
CA LYS A 103 5.29 -13.15 14.24
C LYS A 103 4.75 -12.30 13.10
N LEU A 104 4.04 -12.92 12.17
CA LEU A 104 3.33 -12.25 11.08
C LEU A 104 1.83 -12.26 11.37
N ILE A 105 1.22 -11.08 11.36
CA ILE A 105 -0.23 -10.88 11.49
C ILE A 105 -0.74 -10.26 10.19
N LEU A 106 -1.78 -10.85 9.63
CA LEU A 106 -2.42 -10.39 8.40
C LEU A 106 -3.81 -9.86 8.76
N MET A 107 -4.07 -8.59 8.46
CA MET A 107 -5.35 -7.93 8.74
C MET A 107 -6.05 -7.54 7.44
N SER A 108 -7.35 -7.83 7.36
CA SER A 108 -8.20 -7.61 6.20
C SER A 108 -9.61 -7.25 6.66
N ALA A 109 -10.22 -6.24 6.04
CA ALA A 109 -11.64 -5.92 6.22
C ALA A 109 -12.58 -6.83 5.41
N THR A 110 -12.05 -7.65 4.49
CA THR A 110 -12.84 -8.46 3.56
C THR A 110 -12.74 -9.97 3.81
N LEU A 111 -13.77 -10.68 3.36
CA LEU A 111 -14.09 -12.10 3.55
C LEU A 111 -13.18 -13.11 2.81
N ASN A 112 -11.96 -12.71 2.42
CA ASN A 112 -11.04 -13.58 1.68
C ASN A 112 -9.86 -14.06 2.54
N ALA A 113 -10.07 -14.18 3.84
CA ALA A 113 -9.07 -14.59 4.82
C ALA A 113 -8.59 -16.03 4.57
N GLU A 114 -9.45 -16.89 4.02
CA GLU A 114 -9.19 -18.29 3.72
C GLU A 114 -8.07 -18.45 2.69
N LYS A 115 -8.00 -17.59 1.68
CA LYS A 115 -6.91 -17.65 0.68
C LYS A 115 -5.55 -17.31 1.30
N PHE A 116 -5.52 -16.33 2.20
CA PHE A 116 -4.28 -16.01 2.93
C PHE A 116 -3.91 -17.14 3.88
N SER A 117 -4.87 -17.69 4.62
CA SER A 117 -4.64 -18.86 5.47
C SER A 117 -4.04 -20.03 4.67
N GLN A 118 -4.64 -20.39 3.53
CA GLN A 118 -4.12 -21.44 2.65
C GLN A 118 -2.70 -21.13 2.14
N PHE A 119 -2.44 -19.89 1.71
CA PHE A 119 -1.12 -19.48 1.24
C PHE A 119 -0.03 -19.64 2.31
N PHE A 120 -0.37 -19.38 3.58
CA PHE A 120 0.48 -19.55 4.76
C PHE A 120 0.30 -20.92 5.45
N GLY A 121 -0.14 -21.95 4.72
CA GLY A 121 -0.14 -23.33 5.20
C GLY A 121 -1.23 -23.66 6.23
N GLY A 122 -2.40 -23.04 6.10
CA GLY A 122 -3.53 -23.23 7.03
C GLY A 122 -3.41 -22.38 8.30
N ALA A 123 -2.84 -21.18 8.20
CA ALA A 123 -2.68 -20.27 9.33
C ALA A 123 -4.04 -19.97 10.01
N PRO A 124 -4.10 -19.88 11.35
CA PRO A 124 -5.34 -19.68 12.07
C PRO A 124 -5.99 -18.35 11.69
N ILE A 125 -7.32 -18.37 11.51
CA ILE A 125 -8.12 -17.19 11.17
C ILE A 125 -8.88 -16.77 12.42
N LEU A 126 -8.80 -15.48 12.75
CA LEU A 126 -9.61 -14.85 13.80
C LEU A 126 -10.56 -13.85 13.15
N HIS A 127 -11.86 -14.03 13.35
CA HIS A 127 -12.89 -13.09 12.91
C HIS A 127 -13.27 -12.15 14.05
N ILE A 128 -13.08 -10.84 13.85
CA ILE A 128 -13.50 -9.80 14.79
C ILE A 128 -14.81 -9.20 14.27
N PRO A 129 -15.93 -9.30 15.01
CA PRO A 129 -17.19 -8.72 14.57
C PRO A 129 -17.08 -7.19 14.51
N GLY A 130 -17.49 -6.61 13.38
CA GLY A 130 -17.59 -5.16 13.22
C GLY A 130 -18.89 -4.62 13.79
N PHE A 131 -18.85 -3.37 14.27
CA PHE A 131 -20.04 -2.60 14.60
C PHE A 131 -20.17 -1.46 13.59
N THR A 132 -21.30 -1.38 12.91
CA THR A 132 -21.62 -0.28 12.01
C THR A 132 -22.91 0.39 12.46
N TYR A 133 -23.00 1.69 12.21
CA TYR A 133 -24.27 2.40 12.34
C TYR A 133 -25.07 2.22 11.05
N PRO A 134 -26.42 2.21 11.11
CA PRO A 134 -27.23 2.09 9.90
C PRO A 134 -26.92 3.27 8.96
N VAL A 135 -26.48 2.94 7.75
CA VAL A 135 -26.25 3.91 6.66
C VAL A 135 -27.40 3.76 5.67
N GLN A 136 -28.14 4.84 5.43
CA GLN A 136 -29.19 4.86 4.42
C GLN A 136 -28.54 4.93 3.03
N GLU A 137 -28.85 3.95 2.19
CA GLU A 137 -28.40 3.92 0.80
C GLU A 137 -29.42 4.62 -0.10
N TYR A 138 -28.92 5.34 -1.10
CA TYR A 138 -29.71 5.97 -2.15
C TYR A 138 -29.10 5.60 -3.49
N TYR A 139 -29.94 5.11 -4.40
CA TYR A 139 -29.54 4.86 -5.78
C TYR A 139 -29.71 6.12 -6.62
N LEU A 140 -29.26 6.07 -7.87
CA LEU A 140 -29.29 7.23 -8.76
C LEU A 140 -30.72 7.76 -8.93
N GLU A 141 -31.71 6.87 -9.03
CA GLU A 141 -33.12 7.21 -9.16
C GLU A 141 -33.63 7.99 -7.94
N ASP A 142 -33.25 7.55 -6.73
CA ASP A 142 -33.59 8.22 -5.48
C ASP A 142 -33.00 9.64 -5.46
N VAL A 143 -31.71 9.77 -5.81
CA VAL A 143 -31.02 11.06 -5.84
C VAL A 143 -31.63 12.00 -6.88
N LEU A 144 -31.97 11.51 -8.08
CA LEU A 144 -32.62 12.31 -9.12
C LEU A 144 -34.00 12.79 -8.68
N ASN A 145 -34.78 11.92 -8.03
CA ASN A 145 -36.09 12.27 -7.49
C ASN A 145 -35.99 13.31 -6.36
N MET A 146 -35.03 13.14 -5.44
CA MET A 146 -34.81 14.04 -4.30
C MET A 146 -34.29 15.41 -4.74
N THR A 147 -33.33 15.45 -5.65
CA THR A 147 -32.65 16.69 -6.06
C THR A 147 -33.36 17.41 -7.21
N ARG A 148 -34.22 16.69 -7.97
CA ARG A 148 -34.80 17.14 -9.24
C ARG A 148 -33.74 17.62 -10.23
N PHE A 149 -32.54 17.07 -10.14
CA PHE A 149 -31.41 17.44 -10.98
C PHE A 149 -31.76 17.20 -12.45
N ARG A 150 -31.59 18.24 -13.27
CA ARG A 150 -31.70 18.15 -14.73
C ARG A 150 -30.32 18.37 -15.34
N PRO A 151 -29.75 17.38 -16.05
CA PRO A 151 -28.51 17.58 -16.77
C PRO A 151 -28.63 18.80 -17.70
N ARG A 152 -27.66 19.72 -17.67
CA ARG A 152 -27.61 20.80 -18.66
C ARG A 152 -27.43 20.15 -20.02
N GLY A 153 -28.40 20.38 -20.92
CA GLY A 153 -28.38 19.82 -22.27
C GLY A 153 -27.05 20.12 -22.95
N ASN A 154 -26.39 19.07 -23.41
CA ASN A 154 -25.24 19.18 -24.29
C ASN A 154 -25.77 19.80 -25.60
N ASN A 155 -25.47 21.08 -25.86
CA ASN A 155 -25.72 21.74 -27.14
C ASN A 155 -24.77 21.15 -28.21
N ASN A 156 -24.91 19.86 -28.49
CA ASN A 156 -24.26 19.22 -29.62
C ASN A 156 -25.11 19.51 -30.85
N ASN A 157 -24.77 20.61 -31.51
CA ASN A 157 -25.14 20.98 -32.87
C ASN A 157 -24.68 19.91 -33.89
N TYR A 158 -25.26 18.71 -33.89
CA TYR A 158 -25.07 17.71 -34.93
C TYR A 158 -26.12 17.77 -36.05
N ASN A 159 -26.81 18.91 -36.23
CA ASN A 159 -27.70 19.07 -37.39
C ASN A 159 -27.91 20.52 -37.83
N ARG A 160 -26.85 21.18 -38.30
CA ARG A 160 -26.99 22.40 -39.10
C ARG A 160 -25.99 22.49 -40.26
N ASN A 161 -25.96 21.45 -41.10
CA ASN A 161 -25.53 21.63 -42.48
C ASN A 161 -26.75 21.97 -43.34
N GLN A 162 -27.12 23.24 -43.33
CA GLN A 162 -27.70 23.92 -44.49
C GLN A 162 -27.75 25.43 -44.23
N ARG A 163 -27.16 26.18 -45.17
CA ARG A 163 -27.21 27.64 -45.39
C ARG A 163 -26.15 28.49 -44.68
N GLY A 164 -25.02 28.65 -45.38
CA GLY A 164 -24.67 29.93 -46.01
C GLY A 164 -23.98 31.02 -45.18
N GLY A 165 -22.74 31.35 -45.57
CA GLY A 165 -22.33 32.75 -45.79
C GLY A 165 -21.49 33.46 -44.72
N ARG A 166 -20.19 33.60 -45.03
CA ARG A 166 -19.29 34.77 -44.83
C ARG A 166 -19.15 35.41 -43.44
N GLY A 167 -17.91 35.48 -42.97
CA GLY A 167 -17.45 36.54 -42.05
C GLY A 167 -16.19 36.17 -41.28
N GLY A 168 -15.06 36.80 -41.62
CA GLY A 168 -13.76 36.57 -41.00
C GLY A 168 -13.55 37.27 -39.65
N GLY A 169 -12.49 36.90 -38.93
CA GLY A 169 -12.09 37.59 -37.70
C GLY A 169 -10.95 36.90 -36.97
N ARG A 170 -9.82 37.61 -36.87
CA ARG A 170 -8.51 37.25 -36.30
C ARG A 170 -8.51 36.79 -34.83
N GLY A 171 -7.60 35.86 -34.53
CA GLY A 171 -6.45 36.08 -33.63
C GLY A 171 -6.67 36.06 -32.10
N GLY A 172 -5.92 35.19 -31.41
CA GLY A 172 -5.70 35.30 -29.96
C GLY A 172 -5.17 34.02 -29.31
N ARG A 173 -3.85 33.78 -29.39
CA ARG A 173 -3.15 32.75 -28.61
C ARG A 173 -2.81 33.30 -27.21
N GLY A 174 -3.18 32.56 -26.18
CA GLY A 174 -2.58 32.55 -24.85
C GLY A 174 -2.93 31.20 -24.23
N GLY A 175 -2.04 30.31 -23.80
CA GLY A 175 -0.69 30.49 -23.30
C GLY A 175 -0.72 30.25 -21.80
N PHE A 176 -0.55 29.00 -21.34
CA PHE A 176 -0.11 28.68 -19.98
C PHE A 176 0.63 27.35 -19.96
N GLY A 177 1.94 27.45 -19.80
CA GLY A 177 2.80 26.35 -19.40
C GLY A 177 2.57 26.03 -17.93
N GLY A 178 2.50 24.73 -17.63
CA GLY A 178 2.61 24.20 -16.29
C GLY A 178 3.58 23.03 -16.35
N GLY A 179 4.83 23.28 -15.91
CA GLY A 179 5.82 22.22 -15.73
C GLY A 179 5.30 21.23 -14.70
N ARG A 180 4.95 20.02 -15.14
CA ARG A 180 4.70 18.89 -14.26
C ARG A 180 6.06 18.36 -13.81
N ALA A 181 6.41 18.60 -12.55
CA ALA A 181 7.36 17.74 -11.86
C ALA A 181 6.80 16.31 -11.94
N ALA A 182 7.54 15.41 -12.59
CA ALA A 182 7.17 14.02 -12.72
C ALA A 182 7.08 13.40 -11.31
N ASN A 183 5.88 12.98 -10.90
CA ASN A 183 5.72 12.02 -9.82
C ASN A 183 6.38 10.73 -10.33
N ARG A 184 7.58 10.40 -9.82
CA ARG A 184 8.15 9.06 -10.01
C ARG A 184 7.38 8.11 -9.11
N ASP A 185 6.63 7.20 -9.74
CA ASP A 185 5.85 6.21 -9.02
C ASP A 185 6.78 5.11 -8.49
N VAL A 186 6.46 4.58 -7.30
CA VAL A 186 7.25 3.52 -6.64
C VAL A 186 7.33 2.25 -7.50
N SER A 187 6.43 2.09 -8.48
CA SER A 187 6.50 1.03 -9.48
C SER A 187 7.78 1.08 -10.33
N ASP A 188 8.34 2.27 -10.53
CA ASP A 188 9.57 2.47 -11.30
C ASP A 188 10.82 1.95 -10.57
N ASP A 189 10.74 1.87 -9.22
CA ASP A 189 11.82 1.40 -8.35
C ASP A 189 11.73 -0.12 -8.04
N LEU A 190 10.61 -0.79 -8.35
CA LEU A 190 10.39 -2.24 -8.10
C LEU A 190 11.52 -3.14 -8.62
N PRO A 191 12.06 -2.97 -9.85
CA PRO A 191 13.12 -3.83 -10.35
C PRO A 191 14.40 -3.76 -9.50
N ASN A 192 14.73 -2.58 -8.99
CA ASN A 192 15.92 -2.36 -8.17
C ASN A 192 15.79 -2.97 -6.76
N ILE A 193 14.55 -3.15 -6.28
CA ILE A 193 14.23 -3.79 -5.00
C ILE A 193 14.21 -5.32 -5.15
N ILE A 194 13.69 -5.82 -6.28
CA ILE A 194 13.50 -7.25 -6.54
C ILE A 194 14.82 -7.96 -6.87
N GLU A 195 15.68 -7.35 -7.69
CA GLU A 195 16.94 -7.95 -8.17
C GLU A 195 17.89 -8.42 -7.05
N PRO A 196 18.17 -7.63 -5.99
CA PRO A 196 19.00 -8.08 -4.87
C PRO A 196 18.39 -9.28 -4.11
N TYR A 197 17.07 -9.30 -3.97
CA TYR A 197 16.35 -10.37 -3.27
C TYR A 197 16.36 -11.67 -4.09
N ILE A 198 16.04 -11.61 -5.38
CA ILE A 198 16.14 -12.77 -6.30
C ILE A 198 17.58 -13.31 -6.32
N ARG A 199 18.58 -12.43 -6.35
CA ARG A 199 19.99 -12.85 -6.33
C ARG A 199 20.36 -13.58 -5.03
N THR A 200 19.77 -13.18 -3.91
CA THR A 200 19.97 -13.82 -2.61
C THR A 200 19.30 -15.20 -2.57
N LEU A 201 18.09 -15.34 -3.12
CA LEU A 201 17.40 -16.63 -3.25
C LEU A 201 18.16 -17.61 -4.16
N LYS A 202 18.65 -17.15 -5.31
CA LYS A 202 19.46 -17.99 -6.23
C LYS A 202 20.78 -18.46 -5.59
N ARG A 203 21.40 -17.63 -4.73
CA ARG A 203 22.60 -18.02 -3.98
C ARG A 203 22.31 -19.11 -2.94
N SER A 204 21.14 -19.10 -2.32
CA SER A 204 20.75 -20.18 -1.39
C SER A 204 20.42 -21.50 -2.08
N GLU A 205 19.87 -21.49 -3.31
CA GLU A 205 19.64 -22.72 -4.08
C GLU A 205 20.95 -23.35 -4.61
N THR A 206 21.93 -22.52 -4.98
CA THR A 206 23.21 -23.02 -5.54
C THR A 206 24.10 -23.69 -4.48
N GLN A 207 23.91 -23.40 -3.18
CA GLN A 207 24.64 -24.06 -2.09
C GLN A 207 24.06 -25.42 -1.68
N GLN A 208 22.89 -25.81 -2.19
CA GLN A 208 22.21 -27.05 -1.81
C GLN A 208 22.52 -28.24 -2.75
N TYR A 209 23.22 -28.02 -3.87
CA TYR A 209 23.66 -29.10 -4.78
C TYR A 209 25.07 -28.84 -5.35
N PRO A 210 26.15 -29.20 -4.62
CA PRO A 210 27.47 -29.25 -5.22
C PRO A 210 27.63 -30.57 -6.00
N ASN A 211 27.69 -30.47 -7.33
CA ASN A 211 28.26 -31.43 -8.29
C ASN A 211 28.38 -32.91 -7.86
N ASP A 212 27.31 -33.69 -8.02
CA ASP A 212 27.42 -35.14 -8.27
C ASP A 212 27.37 -35.39 -9.77
N GLN A 213 28.50 -35.16 -10.45
CA GLN A 213 28.77 -35.71 -11.78
C GLN A 213 30.24 -35.50 -12.12
N GLN A 214 31.08 -36.48 -11.73
CA GLN A 214 32.25 -36.97 -12.49
C GLN A 214 33.02 -37.99 -11.63
N HIS A 215 32.61 -39.25 -11.69
CA HIS A 215 33.49 -40.42 -11.59
C HIS A 215 32.72 -41.68 -12.00
N THR A 216 32.91 -42.10 -13.25
CA THR A 216 33.03 -43.50 -13.73
C THR A 216 33.55 -43.44 -15.14
#